data_AF-A0A853BQS7-F1
#
_entry.id   AF-A0A853BQS7-F1
#
_cell.length_a   1.000
_cell.length_b   1.000
_cell.length_c   1.000
_cell.angle_alpha   90.00
_cell.angle_beta   90.00
_cell.angle_gamma   90.00
#
_symmetry.space_group_name_H-M   'P 1'
#
loop_
_entity.id
_entity.type
_entity.pdbx_description
1 polymer ?
#
loop_
_entity_poly.entity_id
_entity_poly.type
_entity_poly.pdbx_seq_one_letter_code
_entity_poly.pdbx_strand_id
1 'polypeptide(L)'
;MALVLAATRGDVATQAAIDDAVARRQPVARELLFQNVPSTALGHLSIVWGLTGPLITTLAIGPPEHAADATAARVLASGDADRVLAVAVDPGGAAPGTATARLLAGGR
;
A
#
# COMPACT_ATOMS: atom_id res chain seq x y z
N MET A 1 -5.13 -16.20 2.17
CA MET A 1 -3.93 -15.40 1.85
C MET A 1 -4.28 -13.93 2.03
N ALA A 2 -3.52 -13.20 2.82
CA ALA A 2 -3.70 -11.76 3.06
C ALA A 2 -2.69 -10.93 2.27
N LEU A 3 -3.02 -9.66 2.05
CA LEU A 3 -2.10 -8.63 1.57
C LEU A 3 -1.86 -7.59 2.66
N VAL A 4 -0.59 -7.29 2.91
CA VAL A 4 -0.17 -6.20 3.79
C VAL A 4 0.68 -5.25 2.97
N LEU A 5 0.40 -3.96 3.05
CA LEU A 5 1.19 -2.89 2.44
C LEU A 5 1.60 -1.89 3.51
N ALA A 6 2.88 -1.60 3.59
CA ALA A 6 3.42 -0.50 4.38
C ALA A 6 4.13 0.50 3.46
N ALA A 7 3.92 1.79 3.70
CA ALA A 7 4.61 2.87 3.00
C ALA A 7 5.02 3.94 4.00
N THR A 8 6.09 4.69 3.76
CA THR A 8 6.39 5.86 4.60
C THR A 8 5.56 7.07 4.18
N ARG A 9 5.06 7.07 2.93
CA ARG A 9 4.25 8.14 2.35
C ARG A 9 3.24 7.64 1.31
N GLY A 10 2.23 8.46 1.06
CA GLY A 10 1.29 8.26 -0.04
C GLY A 10 1.89 8.62 -1.40
N ASP A 11 1.04 8.71 -2.43
CA ASP A 11 1.45 9.14 -3.76
C ASP A 11 1.65 10.66 -3.82
N VAL A 12 2.86 11.08 -3.45
CA VAL A 12 3.24 12.50 -3.42
C VAL A 12 3.16 13.17 -4.79
N ALA A 13 3.28 12.41 -5.88
CA ALA A 13 3.19 12.97 -7.23
C ALA A 13 1.74 13.32 -7.57
N THR A 14 0.82 12.39 -7.28
CA THR A 14 -0.62 12.65 -7.40
C THR A 14 -1.06 13.77 -6.46
N GLN A 15 -0.59 13.78 -5.21
CA GLN A 15 -0.89 14.87 -4.28
C GLN A 15 -0.40 16.23 -4.82
N ALA A 16 0.81 16.32 -5.34
CA ALA A 16 1.34 17.56 -5.89
C ALA A 16 0.53 18.05 -7.11
N ALA A 17 0.07 17.14 -7.98
CA ALA A 17 -0.80 17.49 -9.10
C ALA A 17 -2.17 18.01 -8.64
N ILE A 18 -2.73 17.43 -7.58
CA ILE A 18 -3.97 17.92 -6.95
C ILE A 18 -3.76 19.32 -6.38
N ASP A 19 -2.69 19.52 -5.61
CA ASP A 19 -2.38 20.81 -4.97
C ASP A 19 -2.21 21.93 -6.01
N ASP A 20 -1.53 21.61 -7.12
CA ASP A 20 -1.29 22.53 -8.23
C ASP A 20 -2.58 22.90 -8.98
N ALA A 21 -3.46 21.93 -9.26
CA ALA A 21 -4.77 22.19 -9.84
C ALA A 21 -5.65 23.07 -8.93
N VAL A 22 -5.64 22.80 -7.61
CA VAL A 22 -6.35 23.61 -6.61
C VAL A 22 -5.80 25.04 -6.57
N ALA A 23 -4.48 25.20 -6.55
CA ALA A 23 -3.83 26.52 -6.55
C ALA A 23 -4.21 27.35 -7.80
N ARG A 24 -4.37 26.69 -8.95
CA ARG A 24 -4.82 27.33 -10.21
C ARG A 24 -6.33 27.46 -10.34
N ARG A 25 -7.12 27.02 -9.35
CA ARG A 25 -8.59 26.95 -9.39
C ARG A 25 -9.11 26.16 -10.60
N GLN A 26 -8.38 25.12 -10.98
CA GLN A 26 -8.76 24.21 -12.06
C GLN A 26 -9.48 22.99 -11.50
N PRO A 27 -10.36 22.35 -12.30
CA PRO A 27 -10.94 21.06 -11.91
C PRO A 27 -9.86 20.00 -11.66
N VAL A 28 -9.98 19.28 -10.55
CA VAL A 28 -9.15 18.11 -10.27
C VAL A 28 -9.75 16.91 -11.00
N ALA A 29 -8.94 16.19 -11.77
CA ALA A 29 -9.38 14.95 -12.42
C ALA A 29 -9.85 13.94 -11.38
N ARG A 30 -11.02 13.34 -11.60
CA ARG A 30 -11.69 12.48 -10.61
C ARG A 30 -10.82 11.28 -10.22
N GLU A 31 -10.04 10.77 -11.17
CA GLU A 31 -9.16 9.61 -11.02
C GLU A 31 -8.07 9.87 -9.97
N LEU A 32 -7.54 11.10 -9.92
CA LEU A 32 -6.48 11.49 -8.98
C LEU A 32 -6.97 11.48 -7.52
N LEU A 33 -8.27 11.70 -7.29
CA LEU A 33 -8.86 11.66 -5.95
C LEU A 33 -8.95 10.25 -5.36
N PHE A 34 -9.02 9.22 -6.21
CA PHE A 34 -9.20 7.83 -5.75
C PHE A 34 -7.92 7.00 -5.79
N GLN A 35 -6.91 7.41 -6.56
CA GLN A 35 -5.66 6.64 -6.72
C GLN A 35 -4.52 7.08 -5.80
N ASN A 36 -4.66 8.20 -5.08
CA ASN A 36 -3.60 8.71 -4.19
C ASN A 36 -3.42 7.90 -2.89
N VAL A 37 -4.36 7.02 -2.55
CA VAL A 37 -4.31 6.27 -1.28
C VAL A 37 -3.68 4.90 -1.52
N PRO A 38 -2.63 4.50 -0.77
CA PRO A 38 -1.96 3.21 -0.98
C PRO A 38 -2.88 1.98 -0.84
N SER A 39 -4.00 2.11 -0.13
CA SER A 39 -5.02 1.05 -0.02
C SER A 39 -5.74 0.75 -1.33
N THR A 40 -5.85 1.73 -2.25
CA THR A 40 -6.45 1.52 -3.58
C THR A 40 -5.64 0.51 -4.39
N ALA A 41 -4.30 0.51 -4.25
CA ALA A 41 -3.45 -0.48 -4.90
C ALA A 41 -3.75 -1.90 -4.41
N LEU A 42 -3.94 -2.11 -3.10
CA LEU A 42 -4.30 -3.42 -2.57
C LEU A 42 -5.67 -3.91 -3.04
N GLY A 43 -6.67 -3.01 -3.08
CA GLY A 43 -8.00 -3.35 -3.61
C GLY A 43 -7.97 -3.71 -5.10
N HIS A 44 -7.14 -3.04 -5.89
CA HIS A 44 -6.94 -3.40 -7.28
C HIS A 44 -6.27 -4.78 -7.43
N LEU A 45 -5.19 -5.02 -6.69
CA LEU A 45 -4.47 -6.30 -6.74
C LEU A 45 -5.32 -7.47 -6.27
N SER A 46 -6.19 -7.26 -5.28
CA SER A 46 -7.08 -8.33 -4.81
C SER A 46 -8.06 -8.78 -5.88
N ILE A 47 -8.58 -7.85 -6.70
CA ILE A 47 -9.44 -8.17 -7.84
C ILE A 47 -8.65 -8.89 -8.93
N VAL A 48 -7.49 -8.35 -9.33
CA VAL A 48 -6.66 -8.90 -10.42
C VAL A 48 -6.22 -10.34 -10.12
N TRP A 49 -5.93 -10.65 -8.86
CA TRP A 49 -5.43 -11.97 -8.45
C TRP A 49 -6.46 -12.84 -7.72
N GLY A 50 -7.72 -12.40 -7.62
CA GLY A 50 -8.78 -13.17 -6.95
C GLY A 50 -8.51 -13.43 -5.45
N LEU A 51 -7.88 -12.48 -4.76
CA LEU A 51 -7.53 -12.60 -3.35
C LEU A 51 -8.67 -12.13 -2.47
N THR A 52 -9.11 -13.00 -1.56
CA THR A 52 -10.28 -12.76 -0.70
C THR A 52 -9.93 -12.61 0.78
N GLY A 53 -8.66 -12.73 1.15
CA GLY A 53 -8.22 -12.55 2.53
C GLY A 53 -8.04 -11.08 2.93
N PRO A 54 -7.60 -10.81 4.16
CA PRO A 54 -7.43 -9.46 4.68
C PRO A 54 -6.55 -8.57 3.79
N LEU A 55 -6.95 -7.31 3.63
CA LEU A 55 -6.18 -6.27 2.95
C LEU A 55 -5.87 -5.17 3.98
N ILE A 56 -4.60 -4.99 4.32
CA ILE A 56 -4.20 -4.04 5.36
C ILE A 56 -3.15 -3.10 4.80
N THR A 57 -3.37 -1.80 4.99
CA THR A 57 -2.45 -0.75 4.59
C THR A 57 -2.07 0.09 5.79
N THR A 58 -0.78 0.35 5.97
CA THR A 58 -0.28 1.23 7.04
C THR A 58 0.70 2.27 6.49
N LEU A 59 0.71 3.44 7.12
CA LEU A 59 1.82 4.36 7.00
C LEU A 59 2.84 4.03 8.11
N ALA A 60 4.07 3.75 7.69
CA ALA A 60 5.17 3.35 8.55
C ALA A 60 5.87 4.58 9.14
N ILE A 61 6.23 4.48 10.41
CA ILE A 61 7.23 5.35 11.04
C ILE A 61 8.56 4.59 10.99
N GLY A 62 9.52 5.07 10.19
CA GLY A 62 10.77 4.37 9.94
C GLY A 62 10.71 3.40 8.74
N PRO A 63 11.56 2.35 8.69
CA PRO A 63 11.63 1.45 7.54
C PRO A 63 10.30 0.73 7.26
N PRO A 64 9.73 0.86 6.04
CA PRO A 64 8.43 0.28 5.72
C PRO A 64 8.44 -1.26 5.75
N GLU A 65 9.59 -1.90 5.48
CA GLU A 65 9.76 -3.35 5.57
C GLU A 65 9.47 -3.88 6.98
N HIS A 66 9.95 -3.19 8.01
CA HIS A 66 9.70 -3.58 9.40
C HIS A 66 8.22 -3.45 9.75
N ALA A 67 7.54 -2.40 9.27
CA ALA A 67 6.11 -2.22 9.51
C ALA A 67 5.27 -3.27 8.78
N ALA A 68 5.64 -3.62 7.54
CA ALA A 68 5.00 -4.67 6.76
C ALA A 68 5.17 -6.05 7.44
N ASP A 69 6.40 -6.41 7.82
CA ASP A 69 6.72 -7.68 8.49
C ASP A 69 5.99 -7.78 9.84
N ALA A 70 5.99 -6.72 10.65
CA ALA A 70 5.30 -6.71 11.95
C ALA A 70 3.78 -6.86 11.80
N THR A 71 3.19 -6.22 10.79
CA THR A 71 1.75 -6.33 10.51
C THR A 71 1.40 -7.71 9.99
N ALA A 72 2.21 -8.27 9.09
CA ALA A 72 2.04 -9.62 8.58
C ALA A 72 2.14 -10.68 9.70
N ALA A 73 3.09 -10.52 10.63
CA ALA A 73 3.20 -11.40 11.79
C ALA A 73 1.94 -11.40 12.66
N ARG A 74 1.29 -10.23 12.83
CA ARG A 74 0.01 -10.13 13.56
C ARG A 74 -1.13 -10.86 12.83
N VAL A 75 -1.22 -10.71 11.50
CA VAL A 75 -2.23 -11.40 10.68
C VAL A 75 -2.06 -12.92 10.77
N LEU A 76 -0.82 -13.41 10.67
CA LEU A 76 -0.51 -14.84 10.83
C LEU A 76 -0.89 -15.33 12.23
N ALA A 77 -0.54 -14.56 13.27
CA ALA A 77 -0.83 -14.92 14.66
C ALA A 77 -2.34 -14.95 14.98
N SER A 78 -3.15 -14.12 14.31
CA SER A 78 -4.62 -14.16 14.45
C SER A 78 -5.28 -15.37 13.78
N GLY A 79 -4.60 -16.04 12.85
CA GLY A 79 -5.21 -17.11 12.04
C GLY A 79 -6.11 -16.61 10.91
N ASP A 80 -6.21 -15.29 10.70
CA ASP A 80 -6.99 -14.69 9.60
C ASP A 80 -6.45 -15.05 8.20
N ALA A 81 -5.19 -15.49 8.10
CA ALA A 81 -4.61 -16.07 6.91
C ALA A 81 -3.41 -16.99 7.21
N ASP A 82 -3.24 -18.05 6.42
CA ASP A 82 -2.06 -18.94 6.52
C ASP A 82 -0.79 -18.37 5.85
N ARG A 83 -0.99 -17.40 4.95
CA ARG A 83 0.07 -16.74 4.18
C ARG A 83 -0.24 -15.26 4.02
N VAL A 84 0.79 -14.43 4.08
CA VAL A 84 0.71 -12.98 3.89
C VAL A 84 1.75 -12.56 2.86
N LEU A 85 1.33 -11.83 1.82
CA LEU A 85 2.25 -11.08 0.98
C LEU A 85 2.45 -9.70 1.61
N ALA A 86 3.61 -9.51 2.24
CA ALA A 86 4.02 -8.26 2.86
C ALA A 86 4.75 -7.40 1.83
N VAL A 87 4.21 -6.22 1.57
CA VAL A 87 4.73 -5.26 0.58
C VAL A 87 5.19 -4.01 1.32
N ALA A 88 6.43 -3.61 1.11
CA ALA A 88 6.94 -2.31 1.52
C ALA A 88 7.14 -1.47 0.26
N VAL A 89 6.54 -0.28 0.21
CA VAL A 89 6.56 0.55 -1.00
C VAL A 89 6.65 2.01 -0.64
N ASP A 90 7.45 2.76 -1.37
CA ASP A 90 7.37 4.22 -1.40
C ASP A 90 7.27 4.68 -2.87
N PRO A 91 6.13 5.30 -3.26
CA PRO A 91 5.93 5.75 -4.62
C PRO A 91 7.02 6.71 -5.09
N GLY A 92 7.41 6.64 -6.35
CA GLY A 92 8.34 7.60 -6.94
C GLY A 92 7.75 9.01 -7.01
N GLY A 93 8.61 9.95 -7.36
CA GLY A 93 8.22 11.28 -7.82
C GLY A 93 9.06 11.61 -9.03
N ALA A 94 9.86 12.68 -8.95
CA ALA A 94 10.90 12.95 -9.94
C ALA A 94 11.97 11.84 -10.04
N ALA A 95 12.19 11.11 -8.94
CA ALA A 95 13.03 9.92 -8.90
C ALA A 95 12.18 8.64 -8.81
N PRO A 96 12.68 7.48 -9.27
CA PRO A 96 12.01 6.20 -9.11
C PRO A 96 11.69 5.90 -7.64
N GLY A 97 10.54 5.28 -7.41
CA GLY A 97 10.16 4.77 -6.10
C GLY A 97 10.90 3.48 -5.74
N THR A 98 10.60 2.97 -4.56
CA THR A 98 11.09 1.67 -4.09
C THR A 98 9.91 0.76 -3.79
N ALA A 99 10.07 -0.53 -4.06
CA ALA A 99 9.09 -1.54 -3.68
C ALA A 99 9.80 -2.86 -3.41
N THR A 100 9.45 -3.51 -2.29
CA THR A 100 9.85 -4.88 -1.98
C THR A 100 8.61 -5.68 -1.59
N ALA A 101 8.61 -6.96 -1.94
CA ALA A 101 7.52 -7.87 -1.61
C ALA A 101 8.09 -9.18 -1.07
N ARG A 102 7.54 -9.65 0.05
CA ARG A 102 7.96 -10.87 0.73
C ARG A 102 6.74 -11.72 1.06
N LEU A 103 6.78 -12.99 0.66
CA LEU A 103 5.76 -13.95 1.04
C LEU A 103 6.15 -14.59 2.37
N LEU A 104 5.29 -14.43 3.37
CA LEU A 104 5.43 -14.98 4.71
C LEU A 104 4.35 -16.04 4.93
N ALA A 105 4.70 -17.12 5.62
CA ALA A 105 3.78 -18.21 5.97
C ALA A 105 3.83 -18.46 7.47
N GLY A 106 2.69 -18.85 8.05
CA GLY A 106 2.64 -19.28 9.45
C GLY A 106 3.48 -20.54 9.66
N GLY A 107 4.18 -20.61 10.79
CA GLY A 107 4.78 -21.86 11.25
C GLY A 107 3.66 -22.82 11.64
N ARG A 108 3.63 -24.00 11.03
CA ARG A 108 2.83 -25.12 11.52
C ARG A 108 3.52 -25.77 12.71
#